data_AF-A0A7X5WVC0-F1
#
_entry.id   AF-A0A7X5WVC0-F1
#
_cell.length_a   1.000
_cell.length_b   1.000
_cell.length_c   1.000
_cell.angle_alpha   90.00
_cell.angle_beta   90.00
_cell.angle_gamma   90.00
#
_symmetry.space_group_name_H-M   'P 1'
#
loop_
_entity.id
_entity.type
_entity.pdbx_description
1 polymer ?
#
loop_
_entity_poly.entity_id
_entity_poly.type
_entity_poly.pdbx_seq_one_letter_code
_entity_poly.pdbx_strand_id
1 'polypeptide(L)' 'MGDIAESVHAVAAAGIARGCNPPVNDRFCPDRALTRGEAATMLVRALGLDPV' A
#
# COMPACT_ATOMS: atom_id res chain seq x y z
N MET A 1 15.31 -7.89 -13.52
CA MET A 1 14.02 -7.20 -13.74
C MET A 1 13.03 -7.90 -12.82
N GLY A 2 12.75 -7.33 -11.65
CA GLY A 2 11.88 -7.96 -10.64
C GLY A 2 10.42 -7.98 -11.07
N ASP A 3 9.68 -8.99 -10.66
CA ASP A 3 8.25 -9.12 -10.92
C ASP A 3 7.45 -8.08 -10.11
N ILE A 4 6.34 -7.57 -10.67
CA ILE A 4 5.44 -6.63 -9.98
C ILE A 4 4.87 -7.28 -8.72
N ALA A 5 4.60 -8.60 -8.76
CA ALA A 5 4.10 -9.34 -7.61
C ALA A 5 5.07 -9.27 -6.41
N GLU A 6 6.37 -9.38 -6.67
CA GLU A 6 7.41 -9.25 -5.63
C GLU A 6 7.37 -7.86 -4.99
N SER A 7 7.25 -6.81 -5.82
CA SER A 7 7.18 -5.42 -5.34
C SER A 7 5.94 -5.17 -4.49
N VAL A 8 4.78 -5.70 -4.90
CA VAL A 8 3.52 -5.61 -4.14
C VAL A 8 3.65 -6.31 -2.79
N HIS A 9 4.22 -7.52 -2.76
CA HIS A 9 4.45 -8.25 -1.53
C HIS A 9 5.43 -7.53 -0.59
N ALA A 10 6.49 -6.92 -1.14
CA ALA A 10 7.46 -6.17 -0.35
C ALA A 10 6.82 -4.96 0.36
N VAL A 11 6.05 -4.15 -0.35
CA VAL A 11 5.39 -2.97 0.27
C VAL A 11 4.25 -3.35 1.22
N ALA A 12 3.60 -4.50 1.02
CA ALA A 12 2.62 -5.04 1.95
C ALA A 12 3.28 -5.56 3.23
N ALA A 13 4.38 -6.32 3.11
CA ALA A 13 5.15 -6.83 4.25
C ALA A 13 5.76 -5.70 5.08
N ALA A 14 6.18 -4.60 4.44
CA ALA A 14 6.63 -3.38 5.12
C ALA A 14 5.50 -2.58 5.78
N GLY A 15 4.24 -2.99 5.63
CA GLY A 15 3.07 -2.28 6.16
C GLY A 15 2.75 -0.95 5.45
N ILE A 16 3.44 -0.64 4.34
CA ILE A 16 3.26 0.59 3.57
C ILE A 16 1.92 0.56 2.83
N ALA A 17 1.68 -0.52 2.09
CA ALA A 17 0.42 -0.76 1.39
C ALA A 17 -0.48 -1.73 2.19
N ARG A 18 -1.80 -1.62 2.00
CA ARG A 18 -2.81 -2.58 2.49
C ARG A 18 -3.74 -2.96 1.35
N GLY A 19 -4.30 -4.17 1.39
CA GLY A 19 -5.22 -4.62 0.35
C GLY A 19 -6.51 -3.80 0.28
N CYS A 20 -7.15 -3.85 -0.89
CA CYS A 20 -8.34 -3.05 -1.23
C CYS A 20 -9.68 -3.64 -0.73
N ASN A 21 -9.65 -4.76 0.01
CA ASN A 21 -10.84 -5.51 0.44
C ASN A 21 -10.98 -5.56 1.98
N PRO A 22 -11.33 -4.45 2.63
CA PRO A 22 -11.59 -4.46 4.07
C PRO A 22 -12.77 -5.39 4.43
N PRO A 23 -12.76 -6.01 5.61
CA PRO A 23 -11.74 -5.87 6.66
C PRO A 23 -10.50 -6.76 6.45
N VAL A 24 -10.51 -7.66 5.45
CA VAL A 24 -9.45 -8.68 5.26
C VAL A 24 -8.14 -8.07 4.75
N ASN A 25 -8.21 -7.11 3.82
CA ASN A 25 -7.06 -6.37 3.27
C ASN A 25 -5.95 -7.24 2.65
N ASP A 26 -6.30 -8.38 2.03
CA ASP A 26 -5.38 -9.34 1.41
C ASP A 26 -5.38 -9.31 -0.14
N ARG A 27 -6.20 -8.46 -0.76
CA ARG A 27 -6.31 -8.35 -2.23
C ARG A 27 -5.56 -7.13 -2.78
N PHE A 28 -4.74 -7.35 -3.80
CA PHE A 28 -4.22 -6.29 -4.67
C PHE A 28 -5.22 -5.93 -5.78
N CYS A 29 -5.50 -4.64 -5.96
CA CYS A 29 -6.40 -4.11 -7.00
C CYS A 29 -5.62 -3.21 -7.98
N PRO A 30 -5.08 -3.74 -9.09
CA PRO A 30 -4.20 -2.98 -9.99
C PRO A 30 -4.92 -1.84 -10.73
N ASP A 31 -6.21 -2.03 -11.06
CA ASP A 31 -6.98 -1.05 -11.84
C ASP A 31 -7.69 -0.01 -10.96
N ARG A 32 -7.61 -0.13 -9.63
CA ARG A 32 -8.25 0.80 -8.71
C ARG A 32 -7.35 2.01 -8.50
N ALA A 33 -7.86 3.19 -8.85
CA ALA A 33 -7.19 4.43 -8.52
C ALA A 33 -7.04 4.61 -6.99
N LEU A 34 -5.89 5.14 -6.58
CA LEU A 34 -5.68 5.63 -5.22
C LEU A 34 -6.24 7.05 -5.09
N THR A 35 -6.95 7.30 -4.00
CA THR A 35 -7.25 8.66 -3.56
C THR A 35 -5.96 9.36 -3.12
N ARG A 36 -5.96 10.70 -3.13
CA ARG A 36 -4.83 11.49 -2.60
C ARG A 36 -4.53 11.16 -1.13
N GLY A 37 -5.57 10.89 -0.33
CA GLY A 37 -5.42 10.53 1.09
C GLY A 37 -4.76 9.17 1.29
N GLU A 38 -5.10 8.18 0.47
CA GLU A 38 -4.45 6.86 0.51
C GLU A 38 -2.98 6.95 0.08
N ALA A 39 -2.68 7.70 -0.99
CA ALA A 39 -1.31 7.95 -1.43
C ALA A 39 -0.48 8.65 -0.33
N ALA A 40 -1.03 9.69 0.30
CA ALA A 40 -0.38 10.36 1.42
C ALA A 40 -0.14 9.41 2.61
N THR A 41 -1.12 8.55 2.93
CA THR A 41 -0.99 7.54 3.99
C THR A 41 0.16 6.56 3.72
N MET A 42 0.31 6.11 2.47
CA MET A 42 1.44 5.25 2.08
C MET A 42 2.78 5.96 2.30
N LEU A 43 2.89 7.24 1.91
CA LEU A 43 4.10 8.04 2.11
C LEU A 43 4.42 8.24 3.59
N VAL A 44 3.42 8.57 4.42
CA VAL A 44 3.58 8.70 5.88
C VAL A 44 4.16 7.42 6.50
N ARG A 45 3.62 6.26 6.12
CA ARG A 45 4.10 4.96 6.61
C ARG A 45 5.50 4.64 6.10
N ALA A 46 5.78 4.90 4.84
CA ALA A 46 7.10 4.65 4.23
C ALA A 46 8.20 5.52 4.85
N LEU A 47 7.86 6.75 5.22
CA LEU A 47 8.80 7.72 5.80
C LEU A 47 8.84 7.70 7.33
N GLY A 48 7.96 6.93 7.99
CA GLY A 48 7.87 6.88 9.46
C GLY A 48 7.45 8.20 10.09
N LEU A 49 6.55 8.94 9.45
CA LEU A 49 6.07 10.24 9.94
C LEU A 49 4.93 10.07 10.94
N ASP A 50 4.88 10.96 11.93
CA ASP A 50 3.77 11.04 12.87
C ASP A 50 2.51 11.64 12.18
N PRO A 51 1.31 11.11 12.48
CA PRO A 51 0.07 11.72 12.03
C PRO A 51 -0.08 13.14 12.61
N VAL A 52 -0.49 14.09 11.77
CA VAL A 52 -0.88 15.43 12.20
C VAL A 52 -2.32 15.49 12.68
#